data_AF-E3LFT9-F1
#
_entry.id   AF-E3LFT9-F1
#
_cell.length_a   1.000
_cell.length_b   1.000
_cell.length_c   1.000
_cell.angle_alpha   90.00
_cell.angle_beta   90.00
_cell.angle_gamma   90.00
#
_symmetry.space_group_name_H-M   'P 1'
#
loop_
_entity.id
_entity.type
_entity.pdbx_description
1 polymer ?
#
loop_
_entity_poly.entity_id
_entity_poly.type
_entity_poly.pdbx_seq_one_letter_code
_entity_poly.pdbx_strand_id
1 'polypeptide(L)'
;MLDPRWENDEGTPIVYIFGTSAHEGQQHARAGFGIDWGPKMAFSKGGTAIGDKTELRAELTAVLTVLETPIIIEKADESQIPIFKNAAICSRRVAGMHSTSVEPLFDEHHNDGYRIVDIYGSCNDGQSNALAGYGVYWGDGDVRNECGGVVGLQSSYRAIFTALYRALKTALSASYDEIIIRSCSTDVDRCIKDCRVPMTKNKDIISEVKTALTCFKVRSEFFDRLNPDLQNVFHVRLSRNNSIKGHQEAEALANCRSGNRSAHISIFGAETSNDGIARYGIFWKHGDQRNGRGWIDGKHGQLCAELTALEIGIKFVLKENYQHLTIYTHSEHFKEFLKNWRNWKENDWFPATGRSIECKKTCNNLNLALDKITIHVGEGPRSCVEEARKLALSIPGFITVRTFGSIQTGNNESVARYAVIWTADPSKDEYGFVDGTLCPIKAKQTGIIRALELAILHNISKLMIETDLIEAEGVDQKFKKKLKVLESQLEKVHYKTHASDEFTRLLETM
;
A
#
# COMPACT_ATOMS: atom_id res chain seq x y z
N MET A 1 -37.35 13.26 -0.11
CA MET A 1 -37.09 12.54 -1.38
C MET A 1 -37.95 11.30 -1.34
N LEU A 2 -38.87 11.14 -2.30
CA LEU A 2 -39.72 9.96 -2.42
C LEU A 2 -38.89 8.83 -3.04
N ASP A 3 -38.99 7.63 -2.50
CA ASP A 3 -38.37 6.43 -3.09
C ASP A 3 -39.03 6.16 -4.46
N PRO A 4 -38.27 5.79 -5.50
CA PRO A 4 -38.81 5.49 -6.82
C PRO A 4 -39.91 4.44 -6.74
N ARG A 5 -41.12 4.78 -7.20
CA ARG A 5 -42.18 3.78 -7.39
C ARG A 5 -41.99 3.15 -8.77
N TRP A 6 -41.46 1.92 -8.77
CA TRP A 6 -41.35 1.06 -9.96
C TRP A 6 -42.61 0.22 -10.19
N GLU A 7 -43.55 0.30 -9.27
CA GLU A 7 -44.87 -0.28 -9.35
C GLU A 7 -45.86 0.76 -8.80
N ASN A 8 -47.03 0.89 -9.41
CA ASN A 8 -48.10 1.71 -8.85
C ASN A 8 -48.74 1.00 -7.63
N ASP A 9 -49.69 1.67 -6.98
CA ASP A 9 -50.34 1.16 -5.76
C ASP A 9 -51.17 -0.13 -6.01
N GLU A 10 -51.36 -0.52 -7.28
CA GLU A 10 -52.04 -1.74 -7.74
C GLU A 10 -51.06 -2.85 -8.17
N GLY A 11 -49.74 -2.65 -8.03
CA GLY A 11 -48.71 -3.61 -8.43
C GLY A 11 -48.42 -3.63 -9.95
N THR A 12 -48.87 -2.62 -10.69
CA THR A 12 -48.57 -2.48 -12.13
C THR A 12 -47.17 -1.87 -12.32
N PRO A 13 -46.28 -2.47 -13.14
CA PRO A 13 -44.94 -1.94 -13.35
C PRO A 13 -44.96 -0.54 -13.96
N ILE A 14 -44.15 0.36 -13.43
CA ILE A 14 -43.89 1.70 -13.95
C ILE A 14 -42.55 1.67 -14.68
N VAL A 15 -42.54 2.16 -15.92
CA VAL A 15 -41.35 2.24 -16.77
C VAL A 15 -41.04 3.69 -17.11
N TYR A 16 -39.77 4.06 -16.98
CA TYR A 16 -39.30 5.39 -17.33
C TYR A 16 -38.62 5.36 -18.69
N ILE A 17 -38.95 6.33 -19.52
CA ILE A 17 -38.38 6.48 -20.86
C ILE A 17 -37.71 7.84 -21.01
N PHE A 18 -36.76 7.92 -21.94
CA PHE A 18 -36.09 9.17 -22.27
C PHE A 18 -35.68 9.20 -23.74
N GLY A 19 -36.03 10.28 -24.44
CA GLY A 19 -35.56 10.58 -25.79
C GLY A 19 -34.46 11.64 -25.76
N THR A 20 -33.51 11.60 -26.69
CA THR A 20 -32.56 12.71 -26.87
C THR A 20 -32.13 12.81 -28.32
N SER A 21 -31.82 14.02 -28.77
CA SER A 21 -31.22 14.24 -30.09
C SER A 21 -30.05 15.22 -30.01
N ALA A 22 -28.94 14.84 -30.66
CA ALA A 22 -27.80 15.70 -30.91
C ALA A 22 -27.94 16.34 -32.29
N HIS A 23 -27.70 17.65 -32.38
CA HIS A 23 -27.73 18.43 -33.62
C HIS A 23 -29.06 18.35 -34.38
N GLU A 24 -30.17 18.39 -33.63
CA GLU A 24 -31.51 18.32 -34.21
C GLU A 24 -31.71 19.34 -35.35
N GLY A 25 -32.30 18.87 -36.46
CA GLY A 25 -32.50 19.67 -37.67
C GLY A 25 -31.30 19.72 -38.63
N GLN A 26 -30.17 19.10 -38.31
CA GLN A 26 -28.98 19.04 -39.18
C GLN A 26 -28.85 17.67 -39.89
N GLN A 27 -28.11 17.64 -41.01
CA GLN A 27 -27.93 16.42 -41.82
C GLN A 27 -27.25 15.26 -41.07
N HIS A 28 -26.48 15.57 -40.02
CA HIS A 28 -25.74 14.60 -39.19
C HIS A 28 -26.35 14.44 -37.79
N ALA A 29 -27.61 14.81 -37.62
CA ALA A 29 -28.33 14.64 -36.37
C ALA A 29 -28.29 13.17 -35.89
N ARG A 30 -28.17 12.96 -34.58
CA ARG A 30 -28.16 11.63 -33.96
C ARG A 30 -29.17 11.60 -32.84
N ALA A 31 -30.11 10.67 -32.89
CA ALA A 31 -31.14 10.55 -31.88
C ALA A 31 -31.08 9.16 -31.24
N GLY A 32 -31.10 9.15 -29.91
CA GLY A 32 -31.02 7.96 -29.08
C GLY A 32 -32.20 7.91 -28.12
N PHE A 33 -32.64 6.72 -27.76
CA PHE A 33 -33.71 6.50 -26.79
C PHE A 33 -33.20 5.61 -25.65
N GLY A 34 -33.81 5.73 -24.48
CA GLY A 34 -33.51 4.93 -23.30
C GLY A 34 -34.77 4.54 -22.54
N ILE A 35 -34.74 3.35 -21.95
CA ILE A 35 -35.82 2.76 -21.17
C ILE A 35 -35.22 2.22 -19.88
N ASP A 36 -35.83 2.52 -18.73
CA ASP A 36 -35.47 1.98 -17.43
C ASP A 36 -36.68 1.34 -16.74
N TRP A 37 -36.55 0.06 -16.40
CA TRP A 37 -37.52 -0.76 -15.66
C TRP A 37 -37.15 -0.92 -14.18
N GLY A 38 -36.04 -0.32 -13.75
CA GLY A 38 -35.62 -0.30 -12.35
C GLY A 38 -34.75 -1.49 -11.93
N PRO A 39 -34.40 -1.56 -10.64
CA PRO A 39 -33.32 -2.41 -10.14
C PRO A 39 -33.61 -3.92 -10.18
N LYS A 40 -34.84 -4.34 -10.49
CA LYS A 40 -35.26 -5.75 -10.46
C LYS A 40 -35.49 -6.38 -11.84
N MET A 41 -35.28 -5.68 -12.97
CA MET A 41 -35.56 -6.23 -14.30
C MET A 41 -34.45 -5.97 -15.34
N ALA A 42 -34.12 -7.00 -16.13
CA ALA A 42 -33.05 -6.99 -17.14
C ALA A 42 -33.42 -6.29 -18.47
N PHE A 43 -34.52 -5.54 -18.51
CA PHE A 43 -35.11 -5.02 -19.74
C PHE A 43 -34.77 -3.54 -20.02
N SER A 44 -34.03 -2.87 -19.13
CA SER A 44 -33.54 -1.51 -19.34
C SER A 44 -32.57 -1.49 -20.51
N LYS A 45 -32.87 -0.72 -21.56
CA LYS A 45 -32.11 -0.69 -22.81
C LYS A 45 -32.14 0.68 -23.46
N GLY A 46 -31.12 0.97 -24.24
CA GLY A 46 -31.09 2.13 -25.14
C GLY A 46 -30.82 1.71 -26.57
N GLY A 47 -31.26 2.54 -27.51
CA GLY A 47 -31.11 2.26 -28.94
C GLY A 47 -31.19 3.53 -29.77
N THR A 48 -30.97 3.38 -31.08
CA THR A 48 -31.07 4.49 -32.02
C THR A 48 -32.54 4.76 -32.31
N ALA A 49 -32.94 6.03 -32.30
CA ALA A 49 -34.30 6.42 -32.67
C ALA A 49 -34.62 6.01 -34.11
N ILE A 50 -35.84 5.51 -34.34
CA ILE A 50 -36.30 5.08 -35.65
C ILE A 50 -36.77 6.30 -36.45
N GLY A 51 -36.29 6.45 -37.69
CA GLY A 51 -36.65 7.58 -38.56
C GLY A 51 -35.88 8.86 -38.22
N ASP A 52 -36.58 10.00 -38.31
CA ASP A 52 -36.03 11.34 -38.14
C ASP A 52 -35.31 11.50 -36.80
N LYS A 53 -34.22 12.27 -36.81
CA LYS A 53 -33.33 12.40 -35.66
C LYS A 53 -33.73 13.61 -34.82
N THR A 54 -34.93 13.53 -34.23
CA THR A 54 -35.46 14.50 -33.29
C THR A 54 -35.66 13.89 -31.91
N GLU A 55 -35.64 14.72 -30.86
CA GLU A 55 -35.86 14.29 -29.48
C GLU A 55 -37.23 13.65 -29.31
N LEU A 56 -38.27 14.28 -29.86
CA LEU A 56 -39.63 13.73 -29.88
C LEU A 56 -39.68 12.36 -30.55
N ARG A 57 -38.94 12.16 -31.66
CA ARG A 57 -38.92 10.88 -32.36
C ARG A 57 -38.18 9.80 -31.56
N ALA A 58 -37.13 10.18 -30.83
CA ALA A 58 -36.46 9.29 -29.90
C ALA A 58 -37.37 8.87 -28.75
N GLU A 59 -38.10 9.80 -28.13
CA GLU A 59 -39.05 9.50 -27.06
C GLU A 59 -40.17 8.57 -27.56
N LEU A 60 -40.74 8.86 -28.73
CA LEU A 60 -41.73 7.99 -29.37
C LEU A 60 -41.16 6.60 -29.73
N THR A 61 -39.86 6.51 -30.05
CA THR A 61 -39.19 5.22 -30.27
C THR A 61 -39.08 4.44 -28.95
N ALA A 62 -38.78 5.10 -27.83
CA ALA A 62 -38.81 4.46 -26.51
C ALA A 62 -40.22 3.96 -26.17
N VAL A 63 -41.25 4.77 -26.38
CA VAL A 63 -42.66 4.37 -26.19
C VAL A 63 -42.99 3.14 -27.01
N LEU A 64 -42.69 3.15 -28.32
CA LEU A 64 -42.96 2.02 -29.21
C LEU A 64 -42.25 0.75 -28.71
N THR A 65 -40.99 0.88 -28.33
CA THR A 65 -40.17 -0.23 -27.84
C THR A 65 -40.66 -0.77 -26.50
N VAL A 66 -41.23 0.09 -25.66
CA VAL A 66 -41.91 -0.32 -24.42
C VAL A 66 -43.21 -1.03 -24.74
N LEU A 67 -44.04 -0.52 -25.67
CA LEU A 67 -45.34 -1.10 -26.04
C LEU A 67 -45.25 -2.45 -26.75
N GLU A 68 -44.12 -2.75 -27.40
CA GLU A 68 -43.78 -4.11 -27.85
C GLU A 68 -43.65 -5.11 -26.67
N THR A 69 -43.57 -4.58 -25.45
CA THR A 69 -43.67 -5.29 -24.17
C THR A 69 -45.05 -4.98 -23.56
N PRO A 70 -45.85 -5.95 -23.12
CA PRO A 70 -47.26 -5.71 -22.78
C PRO A 70 -47.45 -5.00 -21.41
N ILE A 71 -47.26 -3.68 -21.32
CA ILE A 71 -47.43 -2.89 -20.06
C ILE A 71 -47.93 -1.44 -20.34
N ILE A 72 -48.61 -0.83 -19.36
CA ILE A 72 -49.16 0.55 -19.34
C ILE A 72 -48.04 1.59 -19.11
N ILE A 73 -48.11 2.76 -19.78
CA ILE A 73 -47.11 3.85 -19.71
C ILE A 73 -47.72 5.10 -19.05
N GLU A 74 -47.08 5.63 -18.01
CA GLU A 74 -47.39 6.95 -17.44
C GLU A 74 -46.29 7.98 -17.80
N LYS A 75 -46.70 9.17 -18.24
CA LYS A 75 -45.79 10.29 -18.54
C LYS A 75 -45.53 11.08 -17.26
N ALA A 76 -44.30 11.11 -16.77
CA ALA A 76 -43.89 11.91 -15.62
C ALA A 76 -43.05 13.13 -16.03
N ASP A 77 -43.21 14.23 -15.29
CA ASP A 77 -42.59 15.54 -15.48
C ASP A 77 -41.07 15.51 -15.21
N GLU A 78 -40.27 16.06 -16.14
CA GLU A 78 -38.80 16.09 -16.14
C GLU A 78 -38.19 16.75 -14.90
N SER A 79 -38.96 17.60 -14.20
CA SER A 79 -38.51 18.31 -13.01
C SER A 79 -38.47 17.45 -11.74
N GLN A 80 -38.96 16.21 -11.79
CA GLN A 80 -39.05 15.35 -10.62
C GLN A 80 -38.26 14.03 -10.80
N ILE A 81 -37.15 13.94 -10.07
CA ILE A 81 -36.50 12.75 -9.50
C ILE A 81 -35.19 12.26 -10.22
N PRO A 82 -34.12 11.90 -9.47
CA PRO A 82 -32.87 11.27 -9.96
C PRO A 82 -33.02 9.98 -10.81
N ILE A 83 -34.23 9.46 -11.00
CA ILE A 83 -34.55 8.17 -11.63
C ILE A 83 -34.38 8.23 -13.16
N PHE A 84 -34.63 9.38 -13.80
CA PHE A 84 -34.43 9.54 -15.25
C PHE A 84 -32.97 9.45 -15.68
N LYS A 85 -32.02 9.47 -14.74
CA LYS A 85 -30.59 9.45 -15.04
C LYS A 85 -30.18 8.23 -15.86
N ASN A 86 -30.69 7.03 -15.56
CA ASN A 86 -30.29 5.81 -16.25
C ASN A 86 -30.83 5.74 -17.69
N ALA A 87 -32.12 6.03 -17.89
CA ALA A 87 -32.69 6.11 -19.22
C ALA A 87 -32.01 7.20 -20.06
N ALA A 88 -31.72 8.36 -19.47
CA ALA A 88 -30.95 9.42 -20.11
C ALA A 88 -29.47 9.03 -20.35
N ILE A 89 -28.86 8.20 -19.49
CA ILE A 89 -27.52 7.65 -19.72
C ILE A 89 -27.54 6.69 -20.92
N CYS A 90 -28.48 5.75 -20.98
CA CYS A 90 -28.60 4.83 -22.10
C CYS A 90 -28.87 5.57 -23.43
N SER A 91 -29.79 6.53 -23.40
CA SER A 91 -30.19 7.35 -24.53
C SER A 91 -29.00 8.14 -25.12
N ARG A 92 -28.30 8.92 -24.28
CA ARG A 92 -27.18 9.72 -24.82
C ARG A 92 -25.93 8.89 -25.15
N ARG A 93 -25.81 7.64 -24.66
CA ARG A 93 -24.71 6.72 -25.05
C ARG A 93 -24.87 6.36 -26.52
N VAL A 94 -26.11 6.10 -26.94
CA VAL A 94 -26.44 5.75 -28.32
C VAL A 94 -26.45 6.99 -29.23
N ALA A 95 -26.82 8.16 -28.71
CA ALA A 95 -26.66 9.43 -29.43
C ALA A 95 -25.18 9.88 -29.55
N GLY A 96 -24.25 9.20 -28.87
CA GLY A 96 -22.81 9.50 -28.92
C GLY A 96 -22.33 10.61 -27.97
N MET A 97 -23.14 10.98 -26.98
CA MET A 97 -22.92 12.14 -26.10
C MET A 97 -22.47 11.78 -24.66
N HIS A 98 -21.75 10.67 -24.40
CA HIS A 98 -21.34 10.26 -23.02
C HIS A 98 -19.92 9.73 -22.84
N SER A 99 -19.20 10.21 -21.82
CA SER A 99 -17.91 9.70 -21.27
C SER A 99 -17.97 8.28 -20.67
N THR A 100 -16.83 7.57 -20.63
CA THR A 100 -16.65 6.20 -20.09
C THR A 100 -15.76 6.11 -18.84
N SER A 101 -15.44 7.25 -18.19
CA SER A 101 -14.56 7.26 -17.00
C SER A 101 -15.22 6.65 -15.75
N VAL A 102 -14.40 6.08 -14.85
CA VAL A 102 -14.84 5.18 -13.76
C VAL A 102 -15.41 5.87 -12.53
N GLU A 103 -15.10 7.16 -12.31
CA GLU A 103 -15.68 7.96 -11.23
C GLU A 103 -16.25 9.27 -11.77
N PRO A 104 -17.41 9.19 -12.44
CA PRO A 104 -18.14 10.34 -12.93
C PRO A 104 -18.98 11.06 -11.85
N LEU A 105 -19.21 10.39 -10.72
CA LEU A 105 -20.31 10.68 -9.78
C LEU A 105 -20.19 11.98 -8.98
N PHE A 106 -19.03 12.66 -9.01
CA PHE A 106 -18.77 13.85 -8.18
C PHE A 106 -18.25 15.06 -8.98
N ASP A 107 -18.30 15.00 -10.32
CA ASP A 107 -17.90 16.11 -11.18
C ASP A 107 -19.15 16.70 -11.84
N GLU A 108 -19.44 17.99 -11.60
CA GLU A 108 -20.62 18.66 -12.19
C GLU A 108 -20.61 18.54 -13.71
N HIS A 109 -19.42 18.57 -14.33
CA HIS A 109 -19.21 18.40 -15.76
C HIS A 109 -19.54 16.98 -16.27
N HIS A 110 -19.61 15.96 -15.42
CA HIS A 110 -20.13 14.67 -15.86
C HIS A 110 -21.65 14.73 -16.13
N ASN A 111 -22.40 15.47 -15.30
CA ASN A 111 -23.85 15.57 -15.46
C ASN A 111 -24.23 16.28 -16.77
N ASP A 112 -23.32 17.09 -17.32
CA ASP A 112 -23.46 17.82 -18.59
C ASP A 112 -23.01 17.00 -19.82
N GLY A 113 -22.46 15.78 -19.65
CA GLY A 113 -22.11 14.87 -20.76
C GLY A 113 -20.67 14.98 -21.31
N TYR A 114 -19.78 15.75 -20.66
CA TYR A 114 -18.41 15.96 -21.12
C TYR A 114 -17.54 14.69 -21.12
N ARG A 115 -16.66 14.54 -22.13
CA ARG A 115 -15.68 13.43 -22.23
C ARG A 115 -14.50 13.66 -21.30
N ILE A 116 -14.25 12.78 -20.33
CA ILE A 116 -13.18 12.95 -19.33
C ILE A 116 -12.03 11.97 -19.62
N VAL A 117 -10.80 12.46 -19.60
CA VAL A 117 -9.57 11.67 -19.68
C VAL A 117 -8.60 12.05 -18.56
N ASP A 118 -8.02 11.06 -17.91
CA ASP A 118 -6.94 11.24 -16.95
C ASP A 118 -5.59 11.02 -17.63
N ILE A 119 -4.66 11.95 -17.43
CA ILE A 119 -3.30 11.84 -17.97
C ILE A 119 -2.25 11.91 -16.86
N TYR A 120 -1.16 11.17 -17.04
CA TYR A 120 -0.02 11.21 -16.15
C TYR A 120 1.30 11.05 -16.90
N GLY A 121 2.36 11.65 -16.35
CA GLY A 121 3.72 11.51 -16.84
C GLY A 121 4.66 11.21 -15.67
N SER A 122 5.48 10.18 -15.81
CA SER A 122 6.39 9.71 -14.78
C SER A 122 7.80 9.57 -15.35
N CYS A 123 8.81 10.02 -14.61
CA CYS A 123 10.21 9.82 -14.95
C CYS A 123 11.07 9.86 -13.70
N ASN A 124 12.21 9.17 -13.75
CA ASN A 124 13.28 9.30 -12.75
C ASN A 124 14.19 10.48 -13.10
N ASP A 125 13.65 11.69 -13.03
CA ASP A 125 14.38 12.90 -13.40
C ASP A 125 15.73 13.01 -12.66
N GLY A 126 16.79 13.36 -13.39
CA GLY A 126 18.13 13.59 -12.81
C GLY A 126 19.05 12.37 -12.73
N GLN A 127 18.60 11.18 -13.14
CA GLN A 127 19.44 9.97 -13.22
C GLN A 127 20.08 9.79 -14.60
N SER A 128 21.26 9.17 -14.66
CA SER A 128 21.99 8.92 -15.92
C SER A 128 21.28 7.96 -16.88
N ASN A 129 20.34 7.16 -16.37
CA ASN A 129 19.51 6.21 -17.10
C ASN A 129 18.02 6.50 -16.94
N ALA A 130 17.64 7.77 -16.73
CA ALA A 130 16.25 8.17 -16.56
C ALA A 130 15.38 7.59 -17.70
N LEU A 131 14.26 6.97 -17.34
CA LEU A 131 13.25 6.48 -18.27
C LEU A 131 11.93 7.18 -17.97
N ALA A 132 11.34 7.77 -18.99
CA ALA A 132 10.11 8.50 -18.93
C ALA A 132 8.98 7.68 -19.56
N GLY A 133 7.88 7.54 -18.83
CA GLY A 133 6.68 6.83 -19.22
C GLY A 133 5.45 7.73 -19.12
N TYR A 134 4.54 7.61 -20.08
CA TYR A 134 3.28 8.34 -20.09
C TYR A 134 2.10 7.36 -19.94
N GLY A 135 1.01 7.84 -19.36
CA GLY A 135 -0.24 7.10 -19.20
C GLY A 135 -1.43 7.98 -19.57
N VAL A 136 -2.36 7.41 -20.34
CA VAL A 136 -3.64 8.01 -20.74
C VAL A 136 -4.74 7.02 -20.38
N TYR A 137 -5.68 7.45 -19.55
CA TYR A 137 -6.74 6.61 -19.02
C TYR A 137 -8.12 7.22 -19.28
N TRP A 138 -8.96 6.49 -20.00
CA TRP A 138 -10.31 6.86 -20.41
C TRP A 138 -11.40 6.14 -19.59
N GLY A 139 -11.05 5.02 -18.94
CA GLY A 139 -11.99 4.23 -18.12
C GLY A 139 -11.59 2.76 -18.01
N ASP A 140 -12.25 2.01 -17.13
CA ASP A 140 -11.98 0.57 -16.94
C ASP A 140 -12.31 -0.21 -18.22
N GLY A 141 -11.34 -1.00 -18.70
CA GLY A 141 -11.49 -1.81 -19.91
C GLY A 141 -11.57 -1.02 -21.22
N ASP A 142 -11.33 0.30 -21.19
CA ASP A 142 -11.39 1.13 -22.38
C ASP A 142 -10.22 0.84 -23.33
N VAL A 143 -10.52 0.50 -24.58
CA VAL A 143 -9.51 0.17 -25.60
C VAL A 143 -8.60 1.35 -25.96
N ARG A 144 -9.01 2.58 -25.61
CA ARG A 144 -8.21 3.80 -25.82
C ARG A 144 -7.19 4.04 -24.72
N ASN A 145 -7.23 3.26 -23.63
CA ASN A 145 -6.21 3.33 -22.58
C ASN A 145 -4.84 3.02 -23.18
N GLU A 146 -3.89 3.92 -22.95
CA GLU A 146 -2.60 3.89 -23.61
C GLU A 146 -1.48 4.17 -22.59
N CYS A 147 -0.37 3.44 -22.73
CA CYS A 147 0.88 3.78 -22.06
C CYS A 147 2.08 3.51 -22.97
N GLY A 148 3.17 4.23 -22.75
CA GLY A 148 4.39 4.03 -23.52
C GLY A 148 5.59 4.75 -22.93
N GLY A 149 6.77 4.41 -23.46
CA GLY A 149 7.97 5.21 -23.24
C GLY A 149 7.93 6.50 -24.06
N VAL A 150 8.63 7.51 -23.59
CA VAL A 150 8.75 8.79 -24.29
C VAL A 150 9.96 8.76 -25.23
N VAL A 151 9.81 9.21 -26.47
CA VAL A 151 10.93 9.37 -27.42
C VAL A 151 11.67 10.66 -27.11
N GLY A 152 13.00 10.69 -27.05
CA GLY A 152 13.78 11.92 -26.82
C GLY A 152 14.15 12.14 -25.34
N LEU A 153 14.14 13.40 -24.89
CA LEU A 153 14.59 13.77 -23.53
C LEU A 153 13.74 13.08 -22.44
N GLN A 154 14.35 12.18 -21.68
CA GLN A 154 13.67 11.48 -20.60
C GLN A 154 13.43 12.44 -19.43
N SER A 155 12.19 12.93 -19.33
CA SER A 155 11.77 13.81 -18.22
C SER A 155 10.28 13.66 -17.90
N SER A 156 9.88 13.89 -16.64
CA SER A 156 8.46 13.86 -16.23
C SER A 156 7.65 14.91 -16.99
N TYR A 157 8.30 16.04 -17.27
CA TYR A 157 7.76 17.10 -18.10
C TYR A 157 7.43 16.62 -19.52
N ARG A 158 8.37 15.95 -20.19
CA ARG A 158 8.11 15.41 -21.52
C ARG A 158 7.05 14.32 -21.50
N ALA A 159 7.04 13.48 -20.46
CA ALA A 159 6.06 12.43 -20.28
C ALA A 159 4.62 12.98 -20.18
N ILE A 160 4.40 14.01 -19.36
CA ILE A 160 3.04 14.57 -19.21
C ILE A 160 2.56 15.25 -20.49
N PHE A 161 3.45 15.93 -21.24
CA PHE A 161 3.09 16.50 -22.54
C PHE A 161 2.89 15.44 -23.63
N THR A 162 3.58 14.31 -23.54
CA THR A 162 3.31 13.15 -24.41
C THR A 162 1.92 12.58 -24.11
N ALA A 163 1.56 12.40 -22.83
CA ALA A 163 0.23 11.96 -22.44
C ALA A 163 -0.87 12.92 -22.94
N LEU A 164 -0.65 14.22 -22.77
CA LEU A 164 -1.54 15.27 -23.28
C LEU A 164 -1.73 15.18 -24.79
N TYR A 165 -0.63 15.11 -25.55
CA TYR A 165 -0.69 14.97 -27.00
C TYR A 165 -1.47 13.73 -27.44
N ARG A 166 -1.24 12.59 -26.79
CA ARG A 166 -1.93 11.32 -27.08
C ARG A 166 -3.43 11.40 -26.79
N ALA A 167 -3.81 12.02 -25.68
CA ALA A 167 -5.19 12.28 -25.34
C ALA A 167 -5.89 13.16 -26.39
N LEU A 168 -5.28 14.28 -26.77
CA LEU A 168 -5.80 15.18 -27.80
C LEU A 168 -5.92 14.50 -29.16
N LYS A 169 -4.91 13.73 -29.58
CA LYS A 169 -4.92 13.00 -30.85
C LYS A 169 -6.04 11.96 -30.90
N THR A 170 -6.26 11.25 -29.80
CA THR A 170 -7.36 10.28 -29.66
C THR A 170 -8.71 10.99 -29.75
N ALA A 171 -8.83 12.17 -29.12
CA ALA A 171 -10.04 12.98 -29.18
C ALA A 171 -10.36 13.47 -30.59
N LEU A 172 -9.36 13.98 -31.32
CA LEU A 172 -9.49 14.41 -32.71
C LEU A 172 -9.91 13.25 -33.62
N SER A 173 -9.25 12.10 -33.47
CA SER A 173 -9.51 10.91 -34.30
C SER A 173 -10.91 10.34 -34.08
N ALA A 174 -11.46 10.53 -32.90
CA ALA A 174 -12.81 10.09 -32.53
C ALA A 174 -13.87 11.19 -32.67
N SER A 175 -13.48 12.37 -33.18
CA SER A 175 -14.33 13.53 -33.43
C SER A 175 -15.17 13.94 -32.21
N TYR A 176 -14.54 14.04 -31.04
CA TYR A 176 -15.25 14.51 -29.85
C TYR A 176 -15.51 16.01 -29.92
N ASP A 177 -16.75 16.42 -29.68
CA ASP A 177 -17.12 17.83 -29.65
C ASP A 177 -16.46 18.56 -28.47
N GLU A 178 -16.26 17.88 -27.33
CA GLU A 178 -15.69 18.45 -26.10
C GLU A 178 -14.89 17.42 -25.29
N ILE A 179 -13.77 17.83 -24.68
CA ILE A 179 -12.92 16.98 -23.82
C ILE A 179 -12.42 17.72 -22.57
N ILE A 180 -12.45 17.02 -21.43
CA ILE A 180 -11.90 17.42 -20.14
C ILE A 180 -10.67 16.56 -19.86
N ILE A 181 -9.54 17.24 -19.68
CA ILE A 181 -8.26 16.62 -19.33
C ILE A 181 -8.02 16.82 -17.84
N ARG A 182 -7.83 15.74 -17.10
CA ARG A 182 -7.52 15.79 -15.67
C ARG A 182 -6.06 15.46 -15.43
N SER A 183 -5.37 16.34 -14.71
CA SER A 183 -3.99 16.11 -14.26
C SER A 183 -3.65 16.95 -13.02
N CYS A 184 -2.56 16.61 -12.32
CA CYS A 184 -2.04 17.42 -11.22
C CYS A 184 -1.02 18.49 -11.70
N SER A 185 -0.78 18.61 -13.02
CA SER A 185 0.29 19.42 -13.59
C SER A 185 -0.12 20.88 -13.82
N THR A 186 0.64 21.81 -13.22
CA THR A 186 0.55 23.25 -13.50
C THR A 186 0.96 23.60 -14.92
N ASP A 187 1.81 22.79 -15.54
CA ASP A 187 2.33 23.04 -16.89
C ASP A 187 1.28 22.72 -17.95
N VAL A 188 0.51 21.65 -17.73
CA VAL A 188 -0.65 21.32 -18.57
C VAL A 188 -1.70 22.42 -18.48
N ASP A 189 -1.99 22.89 -17.26
CA ASP A 189 -2.96 23.99 -17.05
C ASP A 189 -2.56 25.26 -17.82
N ARG A 190 -1.29 25.69 -17.69
CA ARG A 190 -0.75 26.85 -18.42
C ARG A 190 -0.69 26.64 -19.93
N CYS A 191 -0.44 25.40 -20.37
CA CYS A 191 -0.42 25.06 -21.78
C CYS A 191 -1.80 25.21 -22.41
N ILE A 192 -2.83 24.64 -21.76
CA ILE A 192 -4.19 24.64 -22.27
C ILE A 192 -4.81 26.03 -22.18
N LYS A 193 -4.65 26.76 -21.06
CA LYS A 193 -5.29 28.07 -20.87
C LYS A 193 -4.60 29.21 -21.63
N ASP A 194 -3.28 29.27 -21.53
CA ASP A 194 -2.54 30.48 -21.93
C ASP A 194 -1.61 30.25 -23.13
N CYS A 195 -1.48 29.00 -23.62
CA CYS A 195 -0.42 28.60 -24.56
C CYS A 195 1.01 28.96 -24.07
N ARG A 196 1.18 29.27 -22.77
CA ARG A 196 2.42 29.75 -22.14
C ARG A 196 3.18 28.58 -21.53
N VAL A 197 4.06 28.00 -22.34
CA VAL A 197 4.94 26.90 -21.94
C VAL A 197 6.37 27.22 -22.35
N PRO A 198 7.36 27.18 -21.43
CA PRO A 198 8.76 27.42 -21.78
C PRO A 198 9.24 26.43 -22.83
N MET A 199 9.54 26.91 -24.03
CA MET A 199 10.03 26.08 -25.15
C MET A 199 11.56 25.84 -25.08
N THR A 200 12.20 26.02 -23.94
CA THR A 200 13.66 25.90 -23.84
C THR A 200 14.13 24.44 -23.93
N LYS A 201 13.32 23.49 -23.46
CA LYS A 201 13.50 22.03 -23.60
C LYS A 201 12.19 21.43 -24.12
N ASN A 202 12.24 20.34 -24.90
CA ASN A 202 11.06 19.65 -25.47
C ASN A 202 10.24 20.45 -26.52
N LYS A 203 10.92 21.26 -27.35
CA LYS A 203 10.27 22.09 -28.40
C LYS A 203 9.36 21.31 -29.34
N ASP A 204 9.79 20.10 -29.70
CA ASP A 204 9.13 19.19 -30.62
C ASP A 204 7.75 18.77 -30.10
N ILE A 205 7.67 18.15 -28.92
CA ILE A 205 6.38 17.70 -28.36
C ILE A 205 5.47 18.88 -27.99
N ILE A 206 6.03 20.00 -27.52
CA ILE A 206 5.24 21.20 -27.24
C ILE A 206 4.63 21.75 -28.55
N SER A 207 5.38 21.72 -29.65
CA SER A 207 4.86 22.13 -30.96
C SER A 207 3.73 21.22 -31.41
N GLU A 208 3.86 19.90 -31.25
CA GLU A 208 2.80 18.94 -31.58
C GLU A 208 1.53 19.14 -30.75
N VAL A 209 1.68 19.37 -29.43
CA VAL A 209 0.56 19.70 -28.54
C VAL A 209 -0.12 21.00 -28.99
N LYS A 210 0.66 22.05 -29.29
CA LYS A 210 0.10 23.33 -29.77
C LYS A 210 -0.63 23.17 -31.08
N THR A 211 -0.07 22.43 -32.04
CA THR A 211 -0.74 22.12 -33.30
C THR A 211 -2.04 21.36 -33.06
N ALA A 212 -2.05 20.33 -32.22
CA ALA A 212 -3.26 19.60 -31.86
C ALA A 212 -4.31 20.53 -31.23
N LEU A 213 -3.90 21.43 -30.31
CA LEU A 213 -4.78 22.40 -29.66
C LEU A 213 -5.40 23.42 -30.64
N THR A 214 -4.79 23.72 -31.79
CA THR A 214 -5.42 24.61 -32.80
C THR A 214 -6.71 24.06 -33.41
N CYS A 215 -6.91 22.74 -33.33
CA CYS A 215 -8.15 22.09 -33.75
C CYS A 215 -9.26 22.19 -32.69
N PHE A 216 -8.98 22.82 -31.54
CA PHE A 216 -9.91 23.00 -30.44
C PHE A 216 -10.14 24.49 -30.13
N LYS A 217 -11.35 24.86 -29.73
CA LYS A 217 -11.65 26.12 -29.04
C LYS A 217 -11.02 26.07 -27.65
N VAL A 218 -9.92 26.78 -27.53
CA VAL A 218 -9.38 27.17 -26.24
C VAL A 218 -10.06 28.48 -25.85
N ARG A 219 -10.91 28.48 -24.80
CA ARG A 219 -11.46 29.72 -24.24
C ARG A 219 -10.33 30.52 -23.59
N SER A 220 -9.64 31.31 -24.39
CA SER A 220 -9.11 32.61 -23.96
C SER A 220 -10.12 33.66 -24.43
N GLU A 221 -10.42 34.64 -23.59
CA GLU A 221 -11.49 35.65 -23.74
C GLU A 221 -11.47 36.48 -25.06
N PHE A 222 -10.57 36.18 -26.00
CA PHE A 222 -10.34 36.92 -27.23
C PHE A 222 -10.80 36.22 -28.53
N PHE A 223 -11.09 34.92 -28.54
CA PHE A 223 -11.33 34.16 -29.78
C PHE A 223 -12.77 33.66 -30.02
N ASP A 224 -13.71 34.02 -29.13
CA ASP A 224 -15.09 33.50 -29.13
C ASP A 224 -15.94 33.80 -30.39
N ARG A 225 -15.45 34.60 -31.36
CA ARG A 225 -16.27 35.05 -32.50
C ARG A 225 -15.92 34.48 -33.87
N LEU A 226 -14.88 33.64 -34.01
CA LEU A 226 -14.33 33.38 -35.36
C LEU A 226 -14.53 31.98 -35.94
N ASN A 227 -14.90 30.93 -35.20
CA ASN A 227 -15.14 29.60 -35.80
C ASN A 227 -16.09 28.73 -34.97
N PRO A 228 -17.37 28.57 -35.36
CA PRO A 228 -18.32 27.71 -34.65
C PRO A 228 -17.99 26.20 -34.74
N ASP A 229 -17.16 25.77 -35.69
CA ASP A 229 -16.88 24.34 -35.99
C ASP A 229 -15.74 23.69 -35.17
N LEU A 230 -15.13 24.42 -34.22
CA LEU A 230 -14.00 23.92 -33.41
C LEU A 230 -14.48 23.23 -32.10
N GLN A 231 -13.79 22.15 -31.70
CA GLN A 231 -14.07 21.29 -30.52
C GLN A 231 -13.61 21.93 -29.19
N ASN A 232 -14.28 21.78 -28.04
CA ASN A 232 -13.84 22.41 -26.78
C ASN A 232 -12.83 21.54 -25.99
N VAL A 233 -11.80 22.15 -25.37
CA VAL A 233 -10.86 21.47 -24.44
C VAL A 233 -10.82 22.20 -23.10
N PHE A 234 -10.95 21.44 -22.01
CA PHE A 234 -10.81 21.93 -20.65
C PHE A 234 -9.72 21.19 -19.89
N HIS A 235 -9.09 21.86 -18.93
CA HIS A 235 -8.22 21.21 -17.97
C HIS A 235 -8.77 21.36 -16.55
N VAL A 236 -8.94 20.23 -15.87
CA VAL A 236 -9.30 20.20 -14.45
C VAL A 236 -8.07 19.78 -13.66
N ARG A 237 -7.55 20.72 -12.87
CA ARG A 237 -6.37 20.48 -12.05
C ARG A 237 -6.74 19.73 -10.77
N LEU A 238 -6.15 18.57 -10.59
CA LEU A 238 -6.33 17.74 -9.39
C LEU A 238 -5.35 18.12 -8.27
N SER A 239 -5.79 18.00 -7.02
CA SER A 239 -4.91 18.07 -5.85
C SER A 239 -4.02 16.81 -5.79
N ARG A 240 -2.74 16.96 -5.42
CA ARG A 240 -1.79 15.83 -5.29
C ARG A 240 -2.22 14.79 -4.23
N ASN A 241 -3.14 15.14 -3.34
CA ASN A 241 -3.64 14.25 -2.29
C ASN A 241 -4.99 13.58 -2.63
N ASN A 242 -5.53 13.78 -3.84
CA ASN A 242 -6.84 13.23 -4.18
C ASN A 242 -6.73 11.77 -4.64
N SER A 243 -7.48 10.89 -3.98
CA SER A 243 -7.64 9.47 -4.30
C SER A 243 -8.61 9.22 -5.45
N ILE A 244 -8.51 9.99 -6.55
CA ILE A 244 -9.37 9.80 -7.71
C ILE A 244 -8.85 8.59 -8.48
N LYS A 245 -9.67 7.55 -8.64
CA LYS A 245 -9.25 6.27 -9.22
C LYS A 245 -8.63 6.45 -10.60
N GLY A 246 -9.25 7.26 -11.47
CA GLY A 246 -8.74 7.48 -12.83
C GLY A 246 -7.34 8.10 -12.88
N HIS A 247 -7.00 8.97 -11.93
CA HIS A 247 -5.66 9.54 -11.83
C HIS A 247 -4.63 8.48 -11.38
N GLN A 248 -5.00 7.63 -10.43
CA GLN A 248 -4.16 6.51 -9.97
C GLN A 248 -3.89 5.50 -11.07
N GLU A 249 -4.89 5.21 -11.92
CA GLU A 249 -4.74 4.32 -13.06
C GLU A 249 -3.84 4.94 -14.15
N ALA A 250 -4.01 6.24 -14.46
CA ALA A 250 -3.11 6.94 -15.37
C ALA A 250 -1.66 6.96 -14.85
N GLU A 251 -1.47 7.14 -13.54
CA GLU A 251 -0.16 7.05 -12.88
C GLU A 251 0.42 5.62 -12.97
N ALA A 252 -0.37 4.59 -12.71
CA ALA A 252 0.05 3.20 -12.83
C ALA A 252 0.49 2.85 -14.26
N LEU A 253 -0.26 3.30 -15.27
CA LEU A 253 0.07 3.17 -16.69
C LEU A 253 1.41 3.85 -17.03
N ALA A 254 1.64 5.07 -16.56
CA ALA A 254 2.90 5.78 -16.75
C ALA A 254 4.08 5.06 -16.08
N ASN A 255 3.88 4.60 -14.83
CA ASN A 255 4.90 3.92 -14.02
C ASN A 255 5.28 2.53 -14.57
N CYS A 256 4.35 1.85 -15.26
CA CYS A 256 4.65 0.59 -15.96
C CYS A 256 5.79 0.74 -16.97
N ARG A 257 5.99 1.94 -17.53
CA ARG A 257 6.99 2.20 -18.59
C ARG A 257 8.21 2.98 -18.11
N SER A 258 8.05 3.91 -17.17
CA SER A 258 9.19 4.62 -16.57
C SER A 258 10.03 3.72 -15.66
N GLY A 259 9.49 2.59 -15.19
CA GLY A 259 10.14 1.73 -14.19
C GLY A 259 10.23 2.40 -12.81
N ASN A 260 9.60 3.57 -12.64
CA ASN A 260 9.57 4.36 -11.42
C ASN A 260 8.61 3.71 -10.41
N ARG A 261 8.96 2.51 -9.96
CA ARG A 261 8.23 1.79 -8.93
C ARG A 261 8.73 2.27 -7.58
N SER A 262 7.83 2.91 -6.84
CA SER A 262 8.03 3.29 -5.44
C SER A 262 7.42 2.25 -4.51
N ALA A 263 8.12 1.97 -3.42
CA ALA A 263 7.65 1.17 -2.30
C ALA A 263 7.49 2.06 -1.07
N HIS A 264 6.50 1.75 -0.24
CA HIS A 264 6.27 2.42 1.03
C HIS A 264 6.31 1.38 2.15
N ILE A 265 7.12 1.62 3.17
CA ILE A 265 7.17 0.79 4.37
C ILE A 265 7.13 1.67 5.62
N SER A 266 6.48 1.17 6.66
CA SER A 266 6.63 1.71 8.01
C SER A 266 7.52 0.77 8.80
N ILE A 267 8.47 1.32 9.54
CA ILE A 267 9.38 0.54 10.38
C ILE A 267 9.32 1.02 11.82
N PHE A 268 9.59 0.09 12.73
CA PHE A 268 9.75 0.40 14.14
C PHE A 268 10.80 -0.52 14.75
N GLY A 269 11.64 0.03 15.62
CA GLY A 269 12.54 -0.73 16.48
C GLY A 269 12.22 -0.50 17.96
N ALA A 270 12.29 -1.56 18.75
CA ALA A 270 12.35 -1.47 20.21
C ALA A 270 13.74 -1.89 20.67
N GLU A 271 14.32 -1.10 21.57
CA GLU A 271 15.58 -1.41 22.21
C GLU A 271 15.48 -2.65 23.10
N THR A 272 16.64 -3.15 23.53
CA THR A 272 16.71 -4.29 24.44
C THR A 272 16.17 -3.93 25.81
N SER A 273 15.04 -4.54 26.18
CA SER A 273 14.51 -4.53 27.54
C SER A 273 15.21 -5.56 28.44
N ASN A 274 14.77 -5.69 29.69
CA ASN A 274 15.30 -6.66 30.67
C ASN A 274 15.21 -8.13 30.22
N ASP A 275 14.44 -8.40 29.17
CA ASP A 275 14.25 -9.71 28.56
C ASP A 275 15.30 -10.04 27.49
N GLY A 276 16.32 -9.20 27.29
CA GLY A 276 17.53 -9.53 26.54
C GLY A 276 17.45 -9.50 25.02
N ILE A 277 16.35 -8.99 24.44
CA ILE A 277 16.20 -8.86 22.98
C ILE A 277 15.81 -7.45 22.54
N ALA A 278 16.40 -6.98 21.45
CA ALA A 278 15.85 -5.89 20.66
C ALA A 278 14.87 -6.44 19.61
N ARG A 279 13.85 -5.66 19.25
CA ARG A 279 12.77 -6.10 18.33
C ARG A 279 12.60 -5.11 17.19
N TYR A 280 12.19 -5.60 16.04
CA TYR A 280 11.81 -4.76 14.94
C TYR A 280 10.52 -5.23 14.26
N GLY A 281 9.82 -4.29 13.65
CA GLY A 281 8.61 -4.52 12.86
C GLY A 281 8.69 -3.77 11.54
N ILE A 282 8.18 -4.40 10.49
CA ILE A 282 8.09 -3.86 9.12
C ILE A 282 6.66 -4.01 8.66
N PHE A 283 6.01 -2.91 8.35
CA PHE A 283 4.62 -2.87 7.90
C PHE A 283 4.52 -2.23 6.51
N TRP A 284 3.90 -2.94 5.58
CA TRP A 284 3.66 -2.49 4.21
C TRP A 284 2.24 -1.94 4.08
N LYS A 285 1.25 -2.80 4.38
CA LYS A 285 -0.19 -2.48 4.40
C LYS A 285 -0.95 -3.61 5.10
N HIS A 286 -2.21 -3.38 5.49
CA HIS A 286 -3.04 -4.42 6.10
C HIS A 286 -3.21 -5.63 5.16
N GLY A 287 -3.09 -6.83 5.72
CA GLY A 287 -3.19 -8.10 4.98
C GLY A 287 -2.00 -8.42 4.07
N ASP A 288 -0.96 -7.59 4.03
CA ASP A 288 0.22 -7.86 3.22
C ASP A 288 1.07 -8.98 3.82
N GLN A 289 1.35 -10.01 3.04
CA GLN A 289 2.18 -11.14 3.45
C GLN A 289 3.64 -10.75 3.74
N ARG A 290 4.07 -9.58 3.26
CA ARG A 290 5.42 -9.03 3.48
C ARG A 290 5.56 -8.34 4.84
N ASN A 291 4.45 -8.13 5.55
CA ASN A 291 4.50 -7.62 6.92
C ASN A 291 5.35 -8.58 7.76
N GLY A 292 6.35 -8.01 8.42
CA GLY A 292 7.40 -8.77 9.06
C GLY A 292 7.68 -8.27 10.46
N ARG A 293 8.23 -9.16 11.27
CA ARG A 293 8.72 -8.85 12.61
C ARG A 293 9.90 -9.77 12.90
N GLY A 294 10.85 -9.30 13.70
CA GLY A 294 11.95 -10.12 14.17
C GLY A 294 12.67 -9.50 15.36
N TRP A 295 13.72 -10.18 15.81
CA TRP A 295 14.47 -9.76 16.98
C TRP A 295 15.97 -9.95 16.77
N ILE A 296 16.77 -9.28 17.60
CA ILE A 296 18.23 -9.32 17.60
C ILE A 296 18.69 -9.71 18.99
N ASP A 297 19.56 -10.72 19.06
CA ASP A 297 20.08 -11.28 20.30
C ASP A 297 21.13 -10.36 20.96
N GLY A 298 20.98 -10.08 22.26
CA GLY A 298 21.92 -9.27 23.04
C GLY A 298 21.49 -7.80 23.20
N LYS A 299 22.37 -7.00 23.81
CA LYS A 299 22.09 -5.59 24.15
C LYS A 299 22.26 -4.69 22.93
N HIS A 300 21.14 -4.32 22.31
CA HIS A 300 21.07 -3.39 21.19
C HIS A 300 20.14 -2.21 21.48
N GLY A 301 20.54 -1.03 21.02
CA GLY A 301 19.69 0.16 21.05
C GLY A 301 18.63 0.14 19.95
N GLN A 302 17.63 1.01 20.08
CA GLN A 302 16.52 1.13 19.13
C GLN A 302 16.99 1.30 17.68
N LEU A 303 17.98 2.17 17.44
CA LEU A 303 18.51 2.43 16.10
C LEU A 303 19.02 1.16 15.41
N CYS A 304 19.67 0.25 16.15
CA CYS A 304 20.14 -1.02 15.60
C CYS A 304 18.98 -1.87 15.07
N ALA A 305 17.88 -1.95 15.83
CA ALA A 305 16.70 -2.69 15.41
C ALA A 305 16.04 -2.05 14.18
N GLU A 306 16.00 -0.73 14.11
CA GLU A 306 15.48 0.02 12.95
C GLU A 306 16.33 -0.18 11.70
N LEU A 307 17.66 -0.23 11.83
CA LEU A 307 18.57 -0.51 10.73
C LEU A 307 18.45 -1.95 10.22
N THR A 308 18.19 -2.91 11.10
CA THR A 308 17.89 -4.29 10.67
C THR A 308 16.56 -4.36 9.92
N ALA A 309 15.53 -3.62 10.39
CA ALA A 309 14.26 -3.51 9.68
C ALA A 309 14.46 -2.91 8.27
N LEU A 310 15.29 -1.86 8.17
CA LEU A 310 15.66 -1.22 6.92
C LEU A 310 16.37 -2.18 5.97
N GLU A 311 17.35 -2.95 6.46
CA GLU A 311 18.10 -3.91 5.63
C GLU A 311 17.16 -4.93 4.99
N ILE A 312 16.23 -5.49 5.76
CA ILE A 312 15.23 -6.45 5.28
C ILE A 312 14.30 -5.79 4.27
N GLY A 313 13.82 -4.58 4.57
CA GLY A 313 13.00 -3.78 3.66
C GLY A 313 13.69 -3.57 2.32
N ILE A 314 14.91 -3.04 2.31
CA ILE A 314 15.66 -2.77 1.07
C ILE A 314 15.93 -4.06 0.29
N LYS A 315 16.30 -5.16 0.95
CA LYS A 315 16.52 -6.45 0.25
C LYS A 315 15.27 -6.89 -0.52
N PHE A 316 14.09 -6.74 0.08
CA PHE A 316 12.83 -7.03 -0.60
C PHE A 316 12.60 -6.08 -1.78
N VAL A 317 12.78 -4.78 -1.56
CA VAL A 317 12.55 -3.73 -2.56
C VAL A 317 13.45 -3.89 -3.79
N LEU A 318 14.73 -4.23 -3.57
CA LEU A 318 15.69 -4.53 -4.63
C LEU A 318 15.33 -5.81 -5.39
N LYS A 319 14.86 -6.86 -4.69
CA LYS A 319 14.42 -8.11 -5.32
C LYS A 319 13.25 -7.90 -6.27
N GLU A 320 12.33 -7.01 -5.93
CA GLU A 320 11.14 -6.68 -6.73
C GLU A 320 11.38 -5.53 -7.75
N ASN A 321 12.63 -5.11 -7.94
CA ASN A 321 13.05 -4.06 -8.88
C ASN A 321 12.36 -2.70 -8.66
N TYR A 322 12.06 -2.34 -7.41
CA TYR A 322 11.69 -0.96 -7.08
C TYR A 322 12.94 -0.07 -7.05
N GLN A 323 12.77 1.20 -7.40
CA GLN A 323 13.86 2.18 -7.51
C GLN A 323 13.80 3.24 -6.41
N HIS A 324 12.64 3.38 -5.76
CA HIS A 324 12.42 4.32 -4.66
C HIS A 324 11.78 3.61 -3.47
N LEU A 325 12.26 3.91 -2.28
CA LEU A 325 11.70 3.44 -1.02
C LEU A 325 11.38 4.63 -0.13
N THR A 326 10.11 4.80 0.21
CA THR A 326 9.66 5.73 1.24
C THR A 326 9.50 4.98 2.57
N ILE A 327 10.13 5.49 3.61
CA ILE A 327 10.12 4.90 4.95
C ILE A 327 9.39 5.82 5.90
N TYR A 328 8.41 5.29 6.60
CA TYR A 328 7.69 5.98 7.66
C TYR A 328 8.20 5.51 9.04
N THR A 329 8.60 6.48 9.86
CA THR A 329 9.04 6.24 11.24
C THR A 329 8.86 7.48 12.11
N HIS A 330 8.70 7.27 13.42
CA HIS A 330 8.72 8.33 14.43
C HIS A 330 10.11 8.52 15.07
N SER A 331 11.13 7.77 14.65
CA SER A 331 12.49 7.85 15.22
C SER A 331 13.29 8.99 14.59
N GLU A 332 13.52 10.06 15.36
CA GLU A 332 14.39 11.17 14.95
C GLU A 332 15.85 10.71 14.75
N HIS A 333 16.33 9.78 15.57
CA HIS A 333 17.67 9.20 15.41
C HIS A 333 17.83 8.46 14.08
N PHE A 334 16.80 7.72 13.65
CA PHE A 334 16.82 7.03 12.36
C PHE A 334 16.75 8.00 11.18
N LYS A 335 15.89 9.02 11.28
CA LYS A 335 15.81 10.09 10.26
C LYS A 335 17.17 10.79 10.11
N GLU A 336 17.83 11.12 11.21
CA GLU A 336 19.14 11.76 11.22
C GLU A 336 20.25 10.83 10.68
N PHE A 337 20.18 9.54 11.00
CA PHE A 337 21.07 8.55 10.42
C PHE A 337 20.96 8.51 8.90
N LEU A 338 19.74 8.41 8.35
CA LEU A 338 19.51 8.35 6.91
C LEU A 338 19.82 9.66 6.17
N LYS A 339 19.76 10.82 6.84
CA LYS A 339 20.20 12.09 6.23
C LYS A 339 21.72 12.14 6.05
N ASN A 340 22.48 11.57 7.00
CA ASN A 340 23.93 11.71 7.06
C ASN A 340 24.70 10.39 6.82
N TRP A 341 24.04 9.36 6.30
CA TRP A 341 24.61 8.01 6.18
C TRP A 341 25.93 7.92 5.40
N ARG A 342 26.15 8.81 4.42
CA ARG A 342 27.43 8.89 3.69
C ARG A 342 28.59 9.32 4.59
N ASN A 343 28.34 10.29 5.47
CA ASN A 343 29.33 10.73 6.46
C ASN A 343 29.57 9.65 7.52
N TRP A 344 28.51 8.95 7.94
CA TRP A 344 28.65 7.84 8.88
C TRP A 344 29.47 6.69 8.29
N LYS A 345 29.26 6.36 7.01
CA LYS A 345 30.03 5.37 6.25
C LYS A 345 31.53 5.68 6.27
N GLU A 346 31.91 6.94 6.09
CA GLU A 346 33.32 7.37 6.10
C GLU A 346 33.96 7.28 7.50
N ASN A 347 33.14 7.37 8.57
CA ASN A 347 33.58 7.30 9.95
C ASN A 347 33.33 5.91 10.59
N ASP A 348 33.41 4.84 9.79
CA ASP A 348 33.22 3.44 10.23
C ASP A 348 31.92 3.23 11.04
N TRP A 349 30.87 3.98 10.68
CA TRP A 349 29.54 3.96 11.29
C TRP A 349 29.52 4.33 12.78
N PHE A 350 30.53 5.06 13.27
CA PHE A 350 30.59 5.66 14.61
C PHE A 350 29.80 6.99 14.63
N PRO A 351 28.95 7.33 15.63
CA PRO A 351 28.67 6.69 16.91
C PRO A 351 27.45 5.74 16.92
N ALA A 352 26.75 5.59 15.79
CA ALA A 352 25.50 4.82 15.68
C ALA A 352 25.66 3.31 16.00
N THR A 353 26.85 2.75 15.78
CA THR A 353 27.14 1.31 15.93
C THR A 353 28.05 0.95 17.10
N GLY A 354 28.57 1.94 17.84
CA GLY A 354 29.80 1.87 18.65
C GLY A 354 29.84 0.86 19.80
N ARG A 355 28.83 0.00 19.97
CA ARG A 355 28.80 -1.06 21.00
C ARG A 355 28.35 -2.44 20.50
N SER A 356 27.86 -2.57 19.26
CA SER A 356 27.24 -3.81 18.76
C SER A 356 27.86 -4.27 17.42
N ILE A 357 28.40 -5.49 17.41
CA ILE A 357 28.99 -6.14 16.23
C ILE A 357 27.92 -6.39 15.17
N GLU A 358 26.72 -6.82 15.59
CA GLU A 358 25.56 -7.09 14.73
C GLU A 358 25.07 -5.81 14.04
N CYS A 359 25.02 -4.69 14.75
CA CYS A 359 24.68 -3.39 14.17
C CYS A 359 25.69 -2.98 13.09
N LYS A 360 26.99 -3.16 13.39
CA LYS A 360 28.05 -2.86 12.42
C LYS A 360 27.97 -3.73 11.16
N LYS A 361 27.69 -5.03 11.30
CA LYS A 361 27.44 -5.93 10.16
C LYS A 361 26.24 -5.45 9.32
N THR A 362 25.15 -5.07 9.97
CA THR A 362 23.94 -4.53 9.31
C THR A 362 24.26 -3.28 8.50
N CYS A 363 24.99 -2.32 9.07
CA CYS A 363 25.43 -1.10 8.37
C CYS A 363 26.32 -1.41 7.16
N ASN A 364 27.23 -2.37 7.28
CA ASN A 364 28.08 -2.79 6.16
C ASN A 364 27.26 -3.42 5.02
N ASN A 365 26.22 -4.20 5.33
CA ASN A 365 25.32 -4.75 4.31
C ASN A 365 24.50 -3.64 3.63
N LEU A 366 24.04 -2.65 4.40
CA LEU A 366 23.31 -1.49 3.90
C LEU A 366 24.15 -0.65 2.94
N ASN A 367 25.46 -0.58 3.12
CA ASN A 367 26.36 0.23 2.29
C ASN A 367 26.15 0.01 0.78
N LEU A 368 26.17 -1.25 0.34
CA LEU A 368 26.00 -1.60 -1.08
C LEU A 368 24.55 -1.46 -1.55
N ALA A 369 23.59 -1.50 -0.63
CA ALA A 369 22.17 -1.48 -0.92
C ALA A 369 21.66 -0.03 -1.07
N LEU A 370 22.11 0.88 -0.21
CA LEU A 370 21.76 2.30 -0.21
C LEU A 370 22.27 3.04 -1.45
N ASP A 371 23.39 2.61 -2.04
CA ASP A 371 23.88 3.19 -3.31
C ASP A 371 23.04 2.75 -4.54
N LYS A 372 22.16 1.73 -4.40
CA LYS A 372 21.35 1.18 -5.50
C LYS A 372 19.89 1.65 -5.52
N ILE A 373 19.45 2.34 -4.47
CA ILE A 373 18.04 2.73 -4.31
C ILE A 373 17.95 4.14 -3.75
N THR A 374 16.96 4.89 -4.24
CA THR A 374 16.66 6.20 -3.66
C THR A 374 15.77 6.02 -2.44
N ILE A 375 16.17 6.59 -1.30
CA ILE A 375 15.41 6.47 -0.05
C ILE A 375 14.89 7.84 0.40
N HIS A 376 13.61 7.89 0.73
CA HIS A 376 12.98 9.01 1.42
C HIS A 376 12.51 8.56 2.80
N VAL A 377 12.69 9.41 3.82
CA VAL A 377 12.24 9.13 5.19
C VAL A 377 11.32 10.25 5.67
N GLY A 378 10.18 9.89 6.26
CA GLY A 378 9.19 10.84 6.76
C GLY A 378 8.35 10.25 7.90
N GLU A 379 7.38 11.03 8.39
CA GLU A 379 6.52 10.61 9.51
C GLU A 379 5.42 9.63 9.06
N GLY A 380 4.87 9.84 7.86
CA GLY A 380 3.78 9.01 7.32
C GLY A 380 2.49 9.05 8.13
N PRO A 381 1.49 8.23 7.75
CA PRO A 381 0.28 8.06 8.54
C PRO A 381 0.60 7.37 9.87
N ARG A 382 0.19 7.99 11.00
CA ARG A 382 0.42 7.46 12.35
C ARG A 382 -0.05 6.02 12.54
N SER A 383 -1.17 5.65 11.89
CA SER A 383 -1.73 4.30 11.95
C SER A 383 -0.75 3.25 11.41
N CYS A 384 -0.04 3.53 10.32
CA CYS A 384 0.88 2.56 9.70
C CYS A 384 2.12 2.32 10.56
N VAL A 385 2.67 3.38 11.17
CA VAL A 385 3.82 3.25 12.10
C VAL A 385 3.41 2.51 13.38
N GLU A 386 2.17 2.72 13.85
CA GLU A 386 1.65 1.99 15.00
C GLU A 386 1.45 0.50 14.72
N GLU A 387 1.07 0.11 13.51
CA GLU A 387 1.05 -1.31 13.11
C GLU A 387 2.46 -1.92 13.09
N ALA A 388 3.47 -1.19 12.60
CA ALA A 388 4.86 -1.64 12.69
C ALA A 388 5.31 -1.81 14.16
N ARG A 389 4.88 -0.91 15.06
CA ARG A 389 5.11 -1.03 16.51
C ARG A 389 4.46 -2.28 17.09
N LYS A 390 3.18 -2.53 16.80
CA LYS A 390 2.46 -3.74 17.26
C LYS A 390 3.15 -5.02 16.80
N LEU A 391 3.59 -5.05 15.53
CA LEU A 391 4.36 -6.17 14.97
C LEU A 391 5.65 -6.42 15.77
N ALA A 392 6.43 -5.38 16.06
CA ALA A 392 7.65 -5.52 16.85
C ALA A 392 7.34 -6.02 18.27
N LEU A 393 6.41 -5.38 18.99
CA LEU A 393 6.13 -5.66 20.40
C LEU A 393 5.40 -6.99 20.63
N SER A 394 4.80 -7.57 19.60
CA SER A 394 4.20 -8.91 19.67
C SER A 394 5.22 -10.06 19.81
N ILE A 395 6.52 -9.78 19.69
CA ILE A 395 7.57 -10.79 19.87
C ILE A 395 7.84 -11.01 21.36
N PRO A 396 7.64 -12.23 21.89
CA PRO A 396 7.92 -12.52 23.29
C PRO A 396 9.43 -12.44 23.56
N GLY A 397 9.78 -12.00 24.77
CA GLY A 397 11.17 -11.96 25.25
C GLY A 397 11.73 -13.33 25.64
N PHE A 398 12.92 -13.38 26.22
CA PHE A 398 13.36 -14.57 26.94
C PHE A 398 12.53 -14.75 28.21
N ILE A 399 12.12 -15.98 28.48
CA ILE A 399 11.58 -16.35 29.79
C ILE A 399 12.73 -16.80 30.66
N THR A 400 12.84 -16.23 31.86
CA THR A 400 13.90 -16.58 32.79
C THR A 400 13.46 -17.71 33.71
N VAL A 401 14.32 -18.71 33.84
CA VAL A 401 14.19 -19.83 34.76
C VAL A 401 15.45 -19.93 35.60
N ARG A 402 15.28 -20.09 36.90
CA ARG A 402 16.38 -20.31 37.84
C ARG A 402 16.45 -21.79 38.17
N THR A 403 17.64 -22.36 38.08
CA THR A 403 17.88 -23.77 38.39
C THR A 403 18.86 -23.89 39.53
N PHE A 404 18.58 -24.79 40.45
CA PHE A 404 19.43 -25.05 41.61
C PHE A 404 19.60 -26.55 41.84
N GLY A 405 20.74 -26.93 42.41
CA GLY A 405 20.98 -28.31 42.82
C GLY A 405 21.88 -28.42 44.05
N SER A 406 21.42 -29.15 45.07
CA SER A 406 22.15 -29.31 46.32
C SER A 406 21.98 -30.72 46.91
N ILE A 407 22.88 -31.06 47.84
CA ILE A 407 22.70 -32.19 48.74
C ILE A 407 22.17 -31.65 50.06
N GLN A 408 21.05 -32.19 50.52
CA GLN A 408 20.51 -31.89 51.82
C GLN A 408 20.73 -33.09 52.75
N THR A 409 21.29 -32.82 53.92
CA THR A 409 21.49 -33.79 55.00
C THR A 409 20.31 -33.70 55.96
N GLY A 410 19.43 -34.69 55.92
CA GLY A 410 18.35 -34.83 56.92
C GLY A 410 18.78 -35.69 58.11
N ASN A 411 17.90 -35.80 59.10
CA ASN A 411 18.14 -36.61 60.32
C ASN A 411 18.32 -38.12 60.05
N ASN A 412 17.86 -38.63 58.89
CA ASN A 412 17.88 -40.05 58.57
C ASN A 412 18.79 -40.40 57.37
N GLU A 413 18.75 -39.66 56.25
CA GLU A 413 19.61 -39.88 55.07
C GLU A 413 19.87 -38.58 54.29
N SER A 414 21.02 -38.52 53.61
CA SER A 414 21.35 -37.46 52.66
C SER A 414 20.63 -37.69 51.34
N VAL A 415 20.04 -36.64 50.75
CA VAL A 415 19.37 -36.71 49.44
C VAL A 415 19.84 -35.59 48.52
N ALA A 416 19.99 -35.90 47.23
CA ALA A 416 20.25 -34.91 46.19
C ALA A 416 18.92 -34.36 45.66
N ARG A 417 18.78 -33.03 45.61
CA ARG A 417 17.56 -32.34 45.17
C ARG A 417 17.87 -31.32 44.09
N TYR A 418 16.90 -31.10 43.20
CA TYR A 418 16.93 -30.01 42.22
C TYR A 418 15.67 -29.16 42.35
N ALA A 419 15.78 -27.93 41.88
CA ALA A 419 14.65 -27.01 41.74
C ALA A 419 14.72 -26.27 40.42
N VAL A 420 13.55 -26.00 39.85
CA VAL A 420 13.33 -25.18 38.66
C VAL A 420 12.29 -24.14 39.02
N ILE A 421 12.68 -22.86 38.99
CA ILE A 421 11.83 -21.73 39.40
C ILE A 421 11.67 -20.75 38.26
N TRP A 422 10.43 -20.52 37.84
CA TRP A 422 10.10 -19.62 36.74
C TRP A 422 9.82 -18.23 37.26
N THR A 423 10.62 -17.23 36.83
CA THR A 423 10.51 -15.87 37.37
C THR A 423 9.19 -15.18 37.02
N ALA A 424 8.55 -15.61 35.93
CA ALA A 424 7.32 -14.99 35.40
C ALA A 424 6.05 -15.76 35.77
N ASP A 425 6.15 -17.04 36.14
CA ASP A 425 4.99 -17.87 36.43
C ASP A 425 5.33 -19.01 37.40
N PRO A 426 5.20 -18.76 38.72
CA PRO A 426 5.50 -19.76 39.75
C PRO A 426 4.65 -21.04 39.66
N SER A 427 3.54 -21.05 38.91
CA SER A 427 2.73 -22.27 38.74
C SER A 427 3.45 -23.36 37.94
N LYS A 428 4.53 -23.01 37.24
CA LYS A 428 5.37 -23.93 36.48
C LYS A 428 6.59 -24.44 37.29
N ASP A 429 6.72 -24.02 38.54
CA ASP A 429 7.86 -24.40 39.39
C ASP A 429 7.87 -25.91 39.64
N GLU A 430 9.06 -26.51 39.63
CA GLU A 430 9.26 -27.93 39.84
C GLU A 430 10.36 -28.18 40.88
N TYR A 431 10.08 -29.09 41.81
CA TYR A 431 11.00 -29.54 42.83
C TYR A 431 11.04 -31.07 42.81
N GLY A 432 12.24 -31.64 42.85
CA GLY A 432 12.37 -33.08 42.75
C GLY A 432 13.64 -33.64 43.36
N PHE A 433 13.65 -34.98 43.47
CA PHE A 433 14.78 -35.76 43.92
C PHE A 433 15.59 -36.24 42.71
N VAL A 434 16.91 -36.38 42.89
CA VAL A 434 17.78 -37.02 41.91
C VAL A 434 18.07 -38.44 42.36
N ASP A 435 17.58 -39.42 41.61
CA ASP A 435 17.78 -40.83 41.91
C ASP A 435 19.26 -41.25 41.79
N GLY A 436 19.74 -42.01 42.77
CA GLY A 436 21.07 -42.62 42.77
C GLY A 436 22.13 -41.82 43.53
N THR A 437 23.25 -41.50 42.86
CA THR A 437 24.48 -41.01 43.51
C THR A 437 24.31 -39.61 44.11
N LEU A 438 24.65 -39.47 45.40
CA LEU A 438 24.80 -38.19 46.10
C LEU A 438 25.91 -37.34 45.47
N CYS A 439 25.55 -36.54 44.48
CA CYS A 439 26.47 -35.70 43.73
C CYS A 439 25.83 -34.31 43.48
N PRO A 440 26.35 -33.22 44.06
CA PRO A 440 25.78 -31.89 43.87
C PRO A 440 25.78 -31.46 42.40
N ILE A 441 26.83 -31.82 41.66
CA ILE A 441 26.95 -31.54 40.22
C ILE A 441 25.80 -32.20 39.44
N LYS A 442 25.51 -33.48 39.70
CA LYS A 442 24.38 -34.18 39.03
C LYS A 442 23.03 -33.54 39.39
N ALA A 443 22.87 -33.05 40.62
CA ALA A 443 21.68 -32.35 41.04
C ALA A 443 21.47 -31.06 40.21
N LYS A 444 22.52 -30.25 40.08
CA LYS A 444 22.51 -29.02 39.26
C LYS A 444 22.26 -29.31 37.78
N GLN A 445 22.96 -30.32 37.22
CA GLN A 445 22.73 -30.79 35.85
C GLN A 445 21.27 -31.21 35.61
N THR A 446 20.66 -31.90 36.58
CA THR A 446 19.26 -32.36 36.50
C THR A 446 18.32 -31.15 36.47
N GLY A 447 18.54 -30.14 37.31
CA GLY A 447 17.76 -28.90 37.29
C GLY A 447 17.77 -28.22 35.90
N ILE A 448 18.93 -28.10 35.26
CA ILE A 448 19.05 -27.53 33.90
C ILE A 448 18.29 -28.38 32.87
N ILE A 449 18.46 -29.71 32.91
CA ILE A 449 17.75 -30.62 32.00
C ILE A 449 16.24 -30.48 32.15
N ARG A 450 15.74 -30.44 33.40
CA ARG A 450 14.31 -30.33 33.69
C ARG A 450 13.76 -28.97 33.25
N ALA A 451 14.51 -27.89 33.45
CA ALA A 451 14.14 -26.58 32.94
C ALA A 451 13.94 -26.56 31.41
N LEU A 452 14.84 -27.21 30.66
CA LEU A 452 14.72 -27.34 29.20
C LEU A 452 13.53 -28.24 28.80
N GLU A 453 13.35 -29.38 29.47
CA GLU A 453 12.22 -30.29 29.22
C GLU A 453 10.87 -29.60 29.48
N LEU A 454 10.76 -28.83 30.57
CA LEU A 454 9.58 -28.03 30.90
C LEU A 454 9.36 -26.88 29.91
N ALA A 455 10.42 -26.21 29.45
CA ALA A 455 10.31 -25.18 28.42
C ALA A 455 9.67 -25.74 27.14
N ILE A 456 10.14 -26.91 26.69
CA ILE A 456 9.59 -27.61 25.53
C ILE A 456 8.12 -27.98 25.78
N LEU A 457 7.81 -28.57 26.94
CA LEU A 457 6.46 -28.96 27.31
C LEU A 457 5.47 -27.77 27.30
N HIS A 458 5.93 -26.60 27.75
CA HIS A 458 5.12 -25.38 27.82
C HIS A 458 5.21 -24.49 26.57
N ASN A 459 5.78 -24.99 25.46
CA ASN A 459 5.96 -24.24 24.20
C ASN A 459 6.72 -22.91 24.36
N ILE A 460 7.68 -22.87 25.28
CA ILE A 460 8.56 -21.71 25.48
C ILE A 460 9.73 -21.86 24.51
N SER A 461 9.84 -21.00 23.51
CA SER A 461 10.89 -21.11 22.47
C SER A 461 12.21 -20.43 22.86
N LYS A 462 12.20 -19.42 23.74
CA LYS A 462 13.36 -18.62 24.13
C LYS A 462 13.54 -18.62 25.65
N LEU A 463 14.66 -19.15 26.12
CA LEU A 463 14.91 -19.42 27.53
C LEU A 463 16.21 -18.81 28.04
N MET A 464 16.14 -18.12 29.18
CA MET A 464 17.31 -17.65 29.95
C MET A 464 17.43 -18.52 31.19
N ILE A 465 18.45 -19.37 31.25
CA ILE A 465 18.72 -20.25 32.39
C ILE A 465 19.73 -19.56 33.31
N GLU A 466 19.24 -19.12 34.46
CA GLU A 466 20.07 -18.67 35.58
C GLU A 466 20.42 -19.88 36.46
N THR A 467 21.68 -20.30 36.47
CA THR A 467 22.10 -21.56 37.11
C THR A 467 23.24 -21.35 38.10
N ASP A 468 23.24 -22.18 39.15
CA ASP A 468 24.33 -22.32 40.13
C ASP A 468 25.42 -23.32 39.68
N LEU A 469 25.29 -23.89 38.48
CA LEU A 469 26.32 -24.74 37.86
C LEU A 469 27.41 -23.86 37.20
N ILE A 470 28.63 -23.95 37.71
CA ILE A 470 29.79 -23.28 37.12
C ILE A 470 30.34 -24.18 36.00
N GLU A 471 30.53 -23.63 34.79
CA GLU A 471 30.94 -24.39 33.59
C GLU A 471 32.21 -25.24 33.78
N ALA A 472 33.10 -24.85 34.69
CA ALA A 472 34.33 -25.57 34.99
C ALA A 472 34.14 -26.84 35.84
N GLU A 473 33.06 -26.95 36.61
CA GLU A 473 32.96 -27.95 37.69
C GLU A 473 32.17 -29.21 37.30
N GLY A 474 31.37 -29.17 36.23
CA GLY A 474 30.32 -30.18 36.09
C GLY A 474 29.82 -30.46 34.67
N VAL A 475 30.66 -30.30 33.66
CA VAL A 475 30.23 -30.48 32.26
C VAL A 475 30.89 -31.71 31.64
N ASP A 476 30.30 -32.89 31.87
CA ASP A 476 30.72 -34.13 31.22
C ASP A 476 30.17 -34.28 29.78
N GLN A 477 30.76 -35.18 28.98
CA GLN A 477 30.35 -35.37 27.58
C GLN A 477 28.90 -35.86 27.43
N LYS A 478 28.41 -36.68 28.37
CA LYS A 478 27.05 -37.22 28.33
C LYS A 478 26.04 -36.10 28.56
N PHE A 479 26.31 -35.22 29.52
CA PHE A 479 25.53 -34.02 29.81
C PHE A 479 25.51 -33.05 28.62
N LYS A 480 26.68 -32.72 28.02
CA LYS A 480 26.75 -31.86 26.81
C LYS A 480 25.91 -32.41 25.66
N LYS A 481 25.96 -33.72 25.43
CA LYS A 481 25.20 -34.36 24.36
C LYS A 481 23.69 -34.25 24.59
N LYS A 482 23.23 -34.43 25.84
CA LYS A 482 21.81 -34.28 26.19
C LYS A 482 21.35 -32.82 26.07
N LEU A 483 22.14 -31.86 26.57
CA LEU A 483 21.86 -30.42 26.44
C LEU A 483 21.66 -30.04 24.98
N LYS A 484 22.61 -30.39 24.11
CA LYS A 484 22.55 -30.04 22.69
C LYS A 484 21.29 -30.54 21.99
N VAL A 485 20.77 -31.72 22.38
CA VAL A 485 19.53 -32.28 21.83
C VAL A 485 18.31 -31.47 22.28
N LEU A 486 18.24 -31.09 23.56
CA LEU A 486 17.14 -30.30 24.10
C LEU A 486 17.17 -28.86 23.57
N GLU A 487 18.34 -28.22 23.58
CA GLU A 487 18.55 -26.86 23.03
C GLU A 487 18.18 -26.78 21.55
N SER A 488 18.43 -27.83 20.77
CA SER A 488 18.07 -27.85 19.34
C SER A 488 16.56 -27.80 19.06
N GLN A 489 15.72 -28.05 20.07
CA GLN A 489 14.27 -27.94 19.98
C GLN A 489 13.76 -26.55 20.37
N LEU A 490 14.64 -25.67 20.87
CA LEU A 490 14.35 -24.31 21.27
C LEU A 490 14.93 -23.34 20.23
N GLU A 491 14.35 -22.16 20.11
CA GLU A 491 14.83 -21.10 19.22
C GLU A 491 16.18 -20.55 19.72
N LYS A 492 16.28 -20.32 21.04
CA LYS A 492 17.51 -19.84 21.68
C LYS A 492 17.52 -20.10 23.18
N VAL A 493 18.68 -20.51 23.70
CA VAL A 493 18.95 -20.65 25.14
C VAL A 493 20.18 -19.83 25.51
N HIS A 494 20.08 -19.07 26.60
CA HIS A 494 21.21 -18.39 27.23
C HIS A 494 21.43 -18.93 28.64
N TYR A 495 22.69 -18.95 29.06
CA TYR A 495 23.09 -19.32 30.41
C TYR A 495 23.69 -18.13 31.12
N LYS A 496 23.33 -17.97 32.39
CA LYS A 496 23.90 -16.96 33.27
C LYS A 496 24.15 -17.59 34.64
N THR A 497 25.32 -17.35 35.21
CA THR A 497 25.63 -17.81 36.56
C THR A 497 24.85 -16.98 37.58
N HIS A 498 24.22 -17.65 38.54
CA HIS A 498 23.54 -17.03 39.67
C HIS A 498 24.20 -17.48 40.98
N ALA A 499 24.27 -16.60 41.99
CA ALA A 499 24.81 -16.94 43.30
C ALA A 499 23.85 -17.88 44.05
N SER A 500 24.35 -18.97 44.62
CA SER A 500 23.51 -19.99 45.30
C SER A 500 22.94 -19.52 46.65
N ASP A 501 23.47 -18.45 47.22
CA ASP A 501 23.26 -18.08 48.63
C ASP A 501 21.81 -17.66 48.96
N GLU A 502 21.08 -17.16 47.97
CA GLU A 502 19.69 -16.69 48.14
C GLU A 502 18.69 -17.86 48.22
N PHE A 503 19.01 -18.99 47.58
CA PHE A 503 18.14 -20.17 47.52
C PHE A 503 18.39 -21.16 48.67
N THR A 504 19.62 -21.28 49.18
CA THR A 504 19.90 -22.05 50.41
C THR A 504 19.00 -21.57 51.55
N ARG A 505 18.79 -20.26 51.66
CA ARG A 505 17.87 -19.66 52.65
C ARG A 505 16.40 -19.99 52.40
N LEU A 506 15.98 -20.09 51.14
CA LEU A 506 14.59 -20.43 50.77
C LEU A 506 14.27 -21.90 51.09
N LEU A 507 15.24 -22.79 50.83
CA LEU A 507 15.17 -24.21 51.18
C LEU A 507 15.27 -24.48 52.68
N GLU A 508 15.94 -23.62 53.46
CA GLU A 508 15.96 -23.71 54.93
C GLU A 508 14.61 -23.33 55.56
N THR A 509 13.73 -22.65 54.81
CA THR A 509 12.40 -22.20 55.28
C THR A 509 11.22 -23.04 54.78
N MET A 510 11.45 -24.00 53.87
CA MET A 510 10.46 -24.94 53.32
C MET A 510 10.71 -26.35 53.85
#